data_AF-A0A6C0QB06-F1
#
_entry.id   AF-A0A6C0QB06-F1
#
_cell.length_a   1.000
_cell.length_b   1.000
_cell.length_c   1.000
_cell.angle_alpha   90.00
_cell.angle_beta   90.00
_cell.angle_gamma   90.00
#
_symmetry.space_group_name_H-M   'P 1'
#
loop_
_entity.id
_entity.type
_entity.pdbx_description
1 polymer ?
#
loop_
_entity_poly.entity_id
_entity_poly.type
_entity_poly.pdbx_seq_one_letter_code
_entity_poly.pdbx_strand_id
1 'polypeptide(L)'
;MASEPQYRKPGEKPISHESDEHLARKERVAKDSEDHGFHADIESQTADGHARLDVRIDGANGIVLGYEPQLSAQTARGMRAREGFRRRGGIQSVWDFADPDHAGIGAVPYVRTPNLPASVIRVQKNSIAVQDGNFVLEEGQCSQNGALTRCPEKPYDPENPTDAGYCGGWHRVLMPAHQSSTFTGEGGLTLTRFIVEAAAGERIPFQRGGHHGWLPAQRWQQYLEANGPAPDDKEPQPSVRQGDRHDRCTKDRPASQVRAEPKQRRGSRAIVLESRPRETEAARVPVDASGQAIPLCRFGCGQPASLPGPEGLPEHFSCRRKHEA
;
A
#
# COMPACT_ATOMS: atom_id res chain seq x y z
N MET A 1 -41.02 -41.85 6.98
CA MET A 1 -40.60 -41.61 8.39
C MET A 1 -40.07 -40.19 8.45
N ALA A 2 -40.85 -39.28 9.04
CA ALA A 2 -40.46 -37.87 9.18
C ALA A 2 -39.51 -37.76 10.38
N SER A 3 -38.32 -37.20 10.14
CA SER A 3 -37.33 -36.90 11.17
C SER A 3 -37.78 -35.71 12.01
N GLU A 4 -37.88 -35.93 13.32
CA GLU A 4 -38.26 -34.92 14.32
C GLU A 4 -37.30 -33.73 14.33
N PRO A 5 -37.80 -32.50 14.54
CA PRO A 5 -36.95 -31.33 14.76
C PRO A 5 -36.30 -31.43 16.14
N GLN A 6 -34.97 -31.58 16.16
CA GLN A 6 -34.18 -31.48 17.39
C GLN A 6 -34.31 -30.06 17.98
N TYR A 7 -35.10 -29.93 19.05
CA TYR A 7 -35.16 -28.71 19.85
C TYR A 7 -33.81 -28.48 20.54
N ARG A 8 -33.14 -27.38 20.20
CA ARG A 8 -31.88 -26.93 20.85
C ARG A 8 -32.13 -26.51 22.29
N LYS A 9 -31.21 -26.82 23.19
CA LYS A 9 -31.22 -26.34 24.58
C LYS A 9 -30.76 -24.87 24.64
N PRO A 10 -31.39 -24.01 25.44
CA PRO A 10 -30.93 -22.63 25.64
C PRO A 10 -29.54 -22.61 26.29
N GLY A 11 -28.54 -22.03 25.62
CA GLY A 11 -27.19 -21.84 26.16
C GLY A 11 -26.05 -22.47 25.34
N GLU A 12 -26.35 -23.27 24.31
CA GLU A 12 -25.31 -23.68 23.36
C GLU A 12 -24.84 -22.47 22.54
N LYS A 13 -23.54 -22.18 22.61
CA LYS A 13 -22.90 -21.23 21.67
C LYS A 13 -23.20 -21.72 20.26
N PRO A 14 -23.53 -20.82 19.31
CA PRO A 14 -23.70 -21.22 17.92
C PRO A 14 -22.46 -22.02 17.49
N ILE A 15 -22.66 -23.21 16.94
CA ILE A 15 -21.61 -23.86 16.14
C ILE A 15 -21.33 -22.84 15.04
N SER A 16 -20.23 -22.11 15.18
CA SER A 16 -19.68 -21.31 14.10
C SER A 16 -19.30 -22.33 13.04
N HIS A 17 -20.19 -22.59 12.09
CA HIS A 17 -19.86 -23.38 10.92
C HIS A 17 -18.83 -22.56 10.14
N GLU A 18 -17.56 -22.88 10.37
CA GLU A 18 -16.46 -22.46 9.53
C GLU A 18 -16.77 -22.89 8.09
N SER A 19 -16.55 -22.00 7.11
CA SER A 19 -16.87 -22.33 5.72
C SER A 19 -15.82 -23.26 5.14
N ASP A 20 -16.22 -24.09 4.16
CA ASP A 20 -15.30 -25.01 3.48
C ASP A 20 -14.14 -24.27 2.81
N GLU A 21 -14.35 -23.04 2.35
CA GLU A 21 -13.30 -22.18 1.78
C GLU A 21 -12.29 -21.72 2.84
N HIS A 22 -12.74 -21.44 4.06
CA HIS A 22 -11.86 -21.03 5.16
C HIS A 22 -10.93 -22.21 5.54
N LEU A 23 -11.51 -23.40 5.72
CA LEU A 23 -10.76 -24.64 5.96
C LEU A 23 -9.80 -24.95 4.80
N ALA A 24 -10.28 -24.87 3.55
CA ALA A 24 -9.45 -25.13 2.37
C ALA A 24 -8.23 -24.22 2.30
N ARG A 25 -8.37 -22.93 2.67
CA ARG A 25 -7.23 -21.99 2.71
C ARG A 25 -6.23 -22.35 3.80
N LYS A 26 -6.70 -22.73 5.00
CA LYS A 26 -5.83 -23.15 6.10
C LYS A 26 -5.01 -24.37 5.71
N GLU A 27 -5.69 -25.42 5.27
CA GLU A 27 -5.08 -26.68 4.85
C GLU A 27 -4.10 -26.45 3.69
N ARG A 28 -4.49 -25.63 2.72
CA ARG A 28 -3.63 -25.33 1.57
C ARG A 28 -2.34 -24.64 1.99
N VAL A 29 -2.42 -23.62 2.84
CA VAL A 29 -1.23 -22.87 3.28
C VAL A 29 -0.35 -23.69 4.22
N ALA A 30 -0.94 -24.44 5.15
CA ALA A 30 -0.19 -25.33 6.02
C ALA A 30 0.59 -26.37 5.20
N LYS A 31 -0.11 -27.09 4.30
CA LYS A 31 0.52 -28.10 3.45
C LYS A 31 1.60 -27.52 2.55
N ASP A 32 1.35 -26.39 1.91
CA ASP A 32 2.34 -25.74 1.06
C ASP A 32 3.57 -25.30 1.86
N SER A 33 3.40 -24.88 3.11
CA SER A 33 4.53 -24.52 3.99
C SER A 33 5.37 -25.75 4.34
N GLU A 34 4.72 -26.86 4.70
CA GLU A 34 5.38 -28.14 4.99
C GLU A 34 6.13 -28.70 3.77
N ASP A 35 5.49 -28.66 2.59
CA ASP A 35 6.10 -29.12 1.33
C ASP A 35 7.35 -28.30 0.96
N HIS A 36 7.53 -27.10 1.54
CA HIS A 36 8.72 -26.24 1.39
C HIS A 36 9.64 -26.21 2.62
N GLY A 37 9.45 -27.13 3.58
CA GLY A 37 10.35 -27.34 4.71
C GLY A 37 10.10 -26.45 5.93
N PHE A 38 8.96 -25.74 5.99
CA PHE A 38 8.55 -24.99 7.18
C PHE A 38 7.50 -25.77 7.95
N HIS A 39 7.67 -25.87 9.27
CA HIS A 39 6.67 -26.49 10.12
C HIS A 39 5.43 -25.59 10.22
N ALA A 40 4.24 -26.18 10.07
CA ALA A 40 2.99 -25.44 10.14
C ALA A 40 1.93 -26.18 10.96
N ASP A 41 1.29 -25.45 11.88
CA ASP A 41 0.19 -25.94 12.69
C ASP A 41 -1.11 -25.21 12.33
N ILE A 42 -2.13 -25.97 11.95
CA ILE A 42 -3.48 -25.44 11.78
C ILE A 42 -4.10 -25.23 13.16
N GLU A 43 -4.75 -24.09 13.34
CA GLU A 43 -5.54 -23.80 14.53
C GLU A 43 -4.74 -23.79 15.87
N SER A 44 -3.45 -23.43 15.80
CA SER A 44 -2.54 -23.37 16.95
C SER A 44 -2.91 -22.27 17.94
N GLN A 45 -2.82 -22.57 19.23
CA GLN A 45 -2.82 -21.54 20.27
C GLN A 45 -1.46 -20.84 20.33
N THR A 46 -1.46 -19.56 20.67
CA THR A 46 -0.24 -18.83 21.03
C THR A 46 0.28 -19.32 22.38
N ALA A 47 1.58 -19.15 22.65
CA ALA A 47 2.22 -19.70 23.87
C ALA A 47 1.61 -19.16 25.18
N ASP A 48 1.01 -17.98 25.12
CA ASP A 48 0.28 -17.32 26.21
C ASP A 48 -1.22 -17.72 26.28
N GLY A 49 -1.69 -18.58 25.38
CA GLY A 49 -3.07 -19.10 25.32
C GLY A 49 -4.14 -18.05 24.98
N HIS A 50 -3.74 -16.80 24.72
CA HIS A 50 -4.67 -15.68 24.52
C HIS A 50 -5.18 -15.52 23.09
N ALA A 51 -4.52 -16.14 22.11
CA ALA A 51 -4.95 -16.14 20.73
C ALA A 51 -4.86 -17.53 20.10
N ARG A 52 -5.77 -17.79 19.17
CA ARG A 52 -5.68 -18.92 18.24
C ARG A 52 -5.32 -18.35 16.88
N LEU A 53 -4.27 -18.89 16.26
CA LEU A 53 -3.90 -18.60 14.89
C LEU A 53 -4.62 -19.59 13.99
N ASP A 54 -5.12 -19.12 12.85
CA ASP A 54 -5.74 -20.00 11.86
C ASP A 54 -4.73 -20.97 11.27
N VAL A 55 -3.55 -20.47 10.90
CA VAL A 55 -2.35 -21.28 10.62
C VAL A 55 -1.14 -20.57 11.23
N ARG A 56 -0.37 -21.30 12.05
CA ARG A 56 0.94 -20.89 12.53
C ARG A 56 2.00 -21.53 11.64
N ILE A 57 3.01 -20.77 11.22
CA ILE A 57 4.15 -21.29 10.46
C ILE A 57 5.42 -20.86 11.18
N ASP A 58 6.26 -21.82 11.52
CA ASP A 58 7.58 -21.56 12.09
C ASP A 58 8.58 -21.39 10.93
N GLY A 59 8.97 -20.14 10.71
CA GLY A 59 9.86 -19.70 9.64
C GLY A 59 11.35 -19.74 10.03
N ALA A 60 12.18 -19.23 9.10
CA ALA A 60 13.62 -19.12 9.31
C ALA A 60 13.95 -18.07 10.39
N ASN A 61 15.10 -18.23 11.04
CA ASN A 61 15.66 -17.25 11.98
C ASN A 61 14.71 -16.84 13.13
N GLY A 62 13.85 -17.76 13.58
CA GLY A 62 12.89 -17.51 14.66
C GLY A 62 11.67 -16.69 14.25
N ILE A 63 11.45 -16.48 12.94
CA ILE A 63 10.21 -15.88 12.42
C ILE A 63 9.04 -16.81 12.74
N VAL A 64 7.94 -16.24 13.26
CA VAL A 64 6.66 -16.93 13.38
C VAL A 64 5.64 -16.19 12.53
N LEU A 65 5.11 -16.84 11.49
CA LEU A 65 4.01 -16.29 10.71
C LEU A 65 2.67 -16.78 11.24
N GLY A 66 1.70 -15.87 11.29
CA GLY A 66 0.28 -16.20 11.51
C GLY A 66 -0.53 -15.93 10.26
N TYR A 67 -0.89 -16.96 9.50
CA TYR A 67 -1.72 -16.81 8.31
C TYR A 67 -3.22 -16.89 8.66
N GLU A 68 -3.99 -15.90 8.19
CA GLU A 68 -5.33 -15.59 8.69
C GLU A 68 -6.27 -15.27 7.52
N PRO A 69 -6.88 -16.29 6.90
CA PRO A 69 -7.86 -16.06 5.85
C PRO A 69 -9.14 -15.46 6.41
N GLN A 70 -9.51 -14.28 5.93
CA GLN A 70 -10.66 -13.53 6.42
C GLN A 70 -11.74 -13.43 5.33
N LEU A 71 -12.70 -14.35 5.40
CA LEU A 71 -13.83 -14.44 4.45
C LEU A 71 -15.10 -13.74 4.93
N SER A 72 -15.14 -13.35 6.20
CA SER A 72 -16.26 -12.64 6.82
C SER A 72 -15.89 -11.20 7.16
N ALA A 73 -16.89 -10.32 7.21
CA ALA A 73 -16.66 -8.92 7.52
C ALA A 73 -16.10 -8.73 8.94
N GLN A 74 -14.98 -8.03 9.06
CA GLN A 74 -14.45 -7.53 10.33
C GLN A 74 -14.17 -6.02 10.28
N THR A 75 -14.15 -5.40 11.46
CA THR A 75 -13.85 -3.96 11.56
C THR A 75 -12.34 -3.74 11.59
N ALA A 76 -11.86 -2.72 10.87
CA ALA A 76 -10.45 -2.32 10.86
C ALA A 76 -9.87 -2.14 12.28
N ARG A 77 -10.68 -1.59 13.21
CA ARG A 77 -10.28 -1.39 14.61
C ARG A 77 -10.01 -2.70 15.33
N GLY A 78 -10.90 -3.68 15.19
CA GLY A 78 -10.74 -5.01 15.80
C GLY A 78 -9.50 -5.72 15.26
N MET A 79 -9.28 -5.62 13.95
CA MET A 79 -8.11 -6.21 13.30
C MET A 79 -6.80 -5.59 13.76
N ARG A 80 -6.70 -4.25 13.82
CA ARG A 80 -5.53 -3.55 14.36
C ARG A 80 -5.22 -3.93 15.80
N ALA A 81 -6.26 -4.12 16.62
CA ALA A 81 -6.06 -4.57 17.99
C ALA A 81 -5.44 -5.97 18.01
N ARG A 82 -6.02 -6.94 17.28
CA ARG A 82 -5.49 -8.31 17.14
C ARG A 82 -4.05 -8.31 16.61
N GLU A 83 -3.79 -7.52 15.58
CA GLU A 83 -2.46 -7.36 15.00
C GLU A 83 -1.46 -6.82 16.01
N GLY A 84 -1.83 -5.79 16.78
CA GLY A 84 -0.98 -5.25 17.84
C GLY A 84 -0.65 -6.28 18.92
N PHE A 85 -1.59 -7.16 19.28
CA PHE A 85 -1.31 -8.27 20.21
C PHE A 85 -0.33 -9.28 19.61
N ARG A 86 -0.56 -9.72 18.37
CA ARG A 86 0.29 -10.68 17.65
C ARG A 86 1.72 -10.17 17.49
N ARG A 87 1.86 -8.92 17.05
CA ARG A 87 3.17 -8.27 16.88
C ARG A 87 3.96 -8.22 18.18
N ARG A 88 3.31 -7.92 19.31
CA ARG A 88 3.97 -7.96 20.65
C ARG A 88 4.40 -9.36 21.05
N GLY A 89 3.71 -10.38 20.58
CA GLY A 89 4.08 -11.79 20.75
C GLY A 89 5.11 -12.30 19.73
N GLY A 90 5.70 -11.43 18.90
CA GLY A 90 6.68 -11.82 17.88
C GLY A 90 6.08 -12.50 16.64
N ILE A 91 4.75 -12.44 16.48
CA ILE A 91 4.05 -13.05 15.34
C ILE A 91 3.88 -12.01 14.24
N GLN A 92 4.30 -12.36 13.02
CA GLN A 92 4.05 -11.57 11.82
C GLN A 92 2.79 -12.11 11.13
N SER A 93 1.70 -11.36 11.16
CA SER A 93 0.44 -11.85 10.60
C SER A 93 0.34 -11.62 9.10
N VAL A 94 -0.13 -12.62 8.36
CA VAL A 94 -0.56 -12.49 6.97
C VAL A 94 -2.08 -12.57 6.94
N TRP A 95 -2.74 -11.42 6.88
CA TRP A 95 -4.20 -11.36 6.73
C TRP A 95 -4.58 -11.51 5.26
N ASP A 96 -5.30 -12.59 4.90
CA ASP A 96 -5.72 -12.83 3.52
C ASP A 96 -7.17 -12.41 3.30
N PHE A 97 -7.39 -11.45 2.40
CA PHE A 97 -8.70 -10.93 2.05
C PHE A 97 -9.13 -11.37 0.64
N ALA A 98 -10.33 -11.94 0.56
CA ALA A 98 -10.99 -12.19 -0.71
C ALA A 98 -11.84 -11.00 -1.18
N ASP A 99 -12.46 -10.27 -0.25
CA ASP A 99 -13.26 -9.08 -0.51
C ASP A 99 -12.35 -7.86 -0.78
N PRO A 100 -12.40 -7.25 -1.99
CA PRO A 100 -11.60 -6.06 -2.32
C PRO A 100 -12.00 -4.80 -1.53
N ASP A 101 -13.12 -4.81 -0.82
CA ASP A 101 -13.60 -3.70 0.00
C ASP A 101 -13.47 -3.96 1.50
N HIS A 102 -12.76 -5.03 1.87
CA HIS A 102 -12.58 -5.42 3.26
C HIS A 102 -11.93 -4.29 4.06
N ALA A 103 -12.48 -4.00 5.24
CA ALA A 103 -12.03 -2.86 6.06
C ALA A 103 -10.59 -3.02 6.58
N GLY A 104 -10.04 -4.24 6.53
CA GLY A 104 -8.66 -4.54 6.90
C GLY A 104 -7.61 -4.12 5.85
N ILE A 105 -8.01 -3.84 4.61
CA ILE A 105 -7.07 -3.49 3.54
C ILE A 105 -6.28 -2.23 3.90
N GLY A 106 -4.95 -2.37 3.90
CA GLY A 106 -3.99 -1.35 4.33
C GLY A 106 -3.98 -1.06 5.84
N ALA A 107 -4.92 -1.59 6.62
CA ALA A 107 -5.00 -1.36 8.07
C ALA A 107 -4.15 -2.34 8.89
N VAL A 108 -3.80 -3.49 8.32
CA VAL A 108 -2.95 -4.55 8.88
C VAL A 108 -2.08 -5.15 7.75
N PRO A 109 -0.98 -5.86 8.04
CA PRO A 109 -0.17 -6.52 7.00
C PRO A 109 -1.02 -7.59 6.29
N TYR A 110 -1.22 -7.44 4.99
CA TYR A 110 -2.24 -8.22 4.31
C TYR A 110 -1.84 -8.65 2.91
N VAL A 111 -2.56 -9.63 2.39
CA VAL A 111 -2.60 -9.99 0.98
C VAL A 111 -4.04 -10.03 0.51
N ARG A 112 -4.25 -9.75 -0.77
CA ARG A 112 -5.56 -9.97 -1.40
C ARG A 112 -5.44 -11.13 -2.38
N THR A 113 -6.33 -12.09 -2.29
CA THR A 113 -6.39 -13.22 -3.21
C THR A 113 -7.79 -13.29 -3.84
N PRO A 114 -7.97 -13.98 -4.99
CA PRO A 114 -9.31 -14.15 -5.56
C PRO A 114 -10.23 -14.92 -4.59
N ASN A 115 -11.52 -14.60 -4.64
CA ASN A 115 -12.55 -15.42 -4.01
C ASN A 115 -12.76 -16.69 -4.85
N LEU A 116 -12.23 -17.82 -4.38
CA LEU A 116 -12.26 -19.11 -5.08
C LEU A 116 -13.08 -20.12 -4.27
N PRO A 117 -13.78 -21.05 -4.91
CA PRO A 117 -14.47 -22.13 -4.21
C PRO A 117 -13.46 -23.10 -3.57
N ALA A 118 -13.87 -23.77 -2.49
CA ALA A 118 -13.03 -24.69 -1.73
C ALA A 118 -12.39 -25.79 -2.59
N SER A 119 -13.14 -26.33 -3.55
CA SER A 119 -12.66 -27.36 -4.48
C SER A 119 -11.49 -26.89 -5.33
N VAL A 120 -11.44 -25.61 -5.71
CA VAL A 120 -10.33 -25.03 -6.49
C VAL A 120 -9.13 -24.74 -5.60
N ILE A 121 -9.35 -24.28 -4.36
CA ILE A 121 -8.30 -23.95 -3.39
C ILE A 121 -7.51 -25.21 -3.00
N ARG A 122 -8.21 -26.33 -2.75
CA ARG A 122 -7.61 -27.61 -2.33
C ARG A 122 -6.70 -28.24 -3.38
N VAL A 123 -6.90 -27.93 -4.66
CA VAL A 123 -6.06 -28.49 -5.74
C VAL A 123 -4.71 -27.79 -5.75
N GLN A 124 -3.66 -28.48 -5.29
CA GLN A 124 -2.33 -27.89 -5.13
C GLN A 124 -1.73 -27.29 -6.41
N LYS A 125 -2.04 -27.88 -7.57
CA LYS A 125 -1.57 -27.39 -8.87
C LYS A 125 -2.18 -26.05 -9.28
N ASN A 126 -3.29 -25.65 -8.68
CA ASN A 126 -3.90 -24.36 -8.97
C ASN A 126 -3.13 -23.27 -8.24
N SER A 127 -2.54 -22.35 -9.00
CA SER A 127 -1.89 -21.16 -8.46
C SER A 127 -2.95 -20.14 -8.00
N ILE A 128 -2.90 -19.75 -6.73
CA ILE A 128 -3.71 -18.66 -6.20
C ILE A 128 -2.88 -17.37 -6.32
N ALA A 129 -3.28 -16.47 -7.21
CA ALA A 129 -2.54 -15.21 -7.43
C ALA A 129 -2.78 -14.21 -6.29
N VAL A 130 -1.70 -13.55 -5.84
CA VAL A 130 -1.77 -12.38 -4.97
C VAL A 130 -2.12 -11.17 -5.83
N GLN A 131 -3.29 -10.58 -5.58
CA GLN A 131 -3.86 -9.48 -6.35
C GLN A 131 -3.58 -8.10 -5.73
N ASP A 132 -3.28 -8.03 -4.43
CA ASP A 132 -2.93 -6.79 -3.71
C ASP A 132 -2.18 -7.14 -2.40
N GLY A 133 -1.67 -6.13 -1.69
CA GLY A 133 -0.94 -6.26 -0.42
C GLY A 133 0.56 -6.50 -0.58
N ASN A 134 1.01 -6.88 -1.78
CA ASN A 134 2.40 -6.89 -2.18
C ASN A 134 2.80 -5.55 -2.83
N PHE A 135 3.86 -4.94 -2.33
CA PHE A 135 4.39 -3.66 -2.77
C PHE A 135 5.78 -3.80 -3.37
N VAL A 136 6.11 -2.83 -4.22
CA VAL A 136 7.44 -2.61 -4.79
C VAL A 136 7.87 -1.18 -4.50
N LEU A 137 9.19 -0.96 -4.47
CA LEU A 137 9.75 0.37 -4.45
C LEU A 137 9.92 0.84 -5.90
N GLU A 138 9.30 1.96 -6.24
CA GLU A 138 9.41 2.58 -7.55
C GLU A 138 9.94 4.01 -7.40
N GLU A 139 10.85 4.39 -8.27
CA GLU A 139 11.47 5.70 -8.23
C GLU A 139 11.68 6.26 -9.63
N GLY A 140 11.55 7.57 -9.77
CA GLY A 140 11.80 8.25 -11.02
C GLY A 140 11.08 9.57 -11.16
N GLN A 141 11.26 10.18 -12.33
CA GLN A 141 10.61 11.44 -12.66
C GLN A 141 9.11 11.24 -12.89
N CYS A 142 8.30 12.09 -12.28
CA CYS A 142 6.87 12.19 -12.53
C CYS A 142 6.62 12.99 -13.81
N SER A 143 6.49 12.27 -14.91
CA SER A 143 6.15 12.85 -16.21
C SER A 143 5.46 11.79 -17.06
N GLN A 144 4.87 12.22 -18.17
CA GLN A 144 4.21 11.31 -19.11
C GLN A 144 5.15 10.20 -19.63
N ASN A 145 6.45 10.49 -19.74
CA ASN A 145 7.47 9.55 -20.24
C ASN A 145 8.41 9.06 -19.12
N GLY A 146 8.12 9.39 -17.86
CA GLY A 146 8.94 8.99 -16.72
C GLY A 146 8.51 7.63 -16.16
N ALA A 147 9.31 7.08 -15.25
CA ALA A 147 8.95 5.83 -14.56
C ALA A 147 7.62 5.96 -13.81
N LEU A 148 7.34 7.14 -13.25
CA LEU A 148 6.09 7.44 -12.55
C LEU A 148 5.11 8.13 -13.49
N THR A 149 4.23 7.33 -14.10
CA THR A 149 3.16 7.75 -15.01
C THR A 149 1.93 8.32 -14.27
N ARG A 150 2.00 8.46 -12.94
CA ARG A 150 0.99 9.14 -12.13
C ARG A 150 1.66 9.86 -10.96
N CYS A 151 1.37 11.15 -10.78
CA CYS A 151 1.88 11.87 -9.62
C CYS A 151 1.24 11.33 -8.34
N PRO A 152 2.04 10.86 -7.37
CA PRO A 152 1.53 10.30 -6.13
C PRO A 152 1.04 11.40 -5.16
N GLU A 153 1.42 12.66 -5.40
CA GLU A 153 1.01 13.82 -4.60
C GLU A 153 -0.26 14.50 -5.11
N LYS A 154 -0.75 14.13 -6.29
CA LYS A 154 -1.95 14.72 -6.87
C LYS A 154 -3.15 13.77 -6.79
N PRO A 155 -4.35 14.27 -6.47
CA PRO A 155 -5.57 13.49 -6.56
C PRO A 155 -5.74 12.92 -7.98
N TYR A 156 -6.21 11.68 -8.07
CA TYR A 156 -6.54 11.09 -9.37
C TYR A 156 -7.97 11.43 -9.74
N ASP A 157 -8.12 12.15 -10.84
CA ASP A 157 -9.38 12.41 -11.49
C ASP A 157 -9.51 11.48 -12.70
N PRO A 158 -10.33 10.41 -12.63
CA PRO A 158 -10.57 9.51 -13.77
C PRO A 158 -11.26 10.21 -14.95
N GLU A 159 -11.93 11.35 -14.74
CA GLU A 159 -12.63 12.08 -15.80
C GLU A 159 -11.73 13.06 -16.55
N ASN A 160 -10.59 13.47 -15.95
CA ASN A 160 -9.62 14.38 -16.56
C ASN A 160 -8.16 13.88 -16.39
N PRO A 161 -7.75 12.82 -17.10
CA PRO A 161 -6.48 12.14 -16.84
C PRO A 161 -5.20 12.91 -17.23
N THR A 162 -5.24 13.98 -18.04
CA THR A 162 -4.04 14.35 -18.83
C THR A 162 -3.30 15.67 -18.56
N ASP A 163 -3.84 16.75 -17.99
CA ASP A 163 -3.06 18.01 -17.94
C ASP A 163 -2.61 18.46 -16.54
N ALA A 164 -3.27 17.96 -15.49
CA ALA A 164 -2.90 18.23 -14.11
C ALA A 164 -2.16 17.06 -13.44
N GLY A 165 -2.03 15.89 -14.09
CA GLY A 165 -1.65 14.62 -13.45
C GLY A 165 -0.18 14.43 -13.07
N TYR A 166 0.73 15.29 -13.56
CA TYR A 166 2.18 15.18 -13.35
C TYR A 166 2.73 16.45 -12.68
N CYS A 167 3.76 16.31 -11.82
CA CYS A 167 4.42 17.47 -11.20
C CYS A 167 5.79 17.80 -11.83
N GLY A 168 6.34 16.92 -12.67
CA GLY A 168 7.66 17.07 -13.27
C GLY A 168 8.84 16.80 -12.31
N GLY A 169 8.56 16.67 -11.01
CA GLY A 169 9.53 16.35 -9.97
C GLY A 169 9.93 14.88 -9.98
N TRP A 170 10.83 14.51 -9.06
CA TRP A 170 11.25 13.14 -8.85
C TRP A 170 10.58 12.60 -7.60
N HIS A 171 10.05 11.38 -7.64
CA HIS A 171 9.53 10.74 -6.44
C HIS A 171 10.10 9.34 -6.26
N ARG A 172 10.06 8.90 -5.01
CA ARG A 172 10.22 7.52 -4.59
C ARG A 172 8.97 7.10 -3.82
N VAL A 173 8.36 6.01 -4.25
CA VAL A 173 7.07 5.54 -3.75
C VAL A 173 7.07 4.05 -3.47
N LEU A 174 6.36 3.63 -2.43
CA LEU A 174 5.91 2.25 -2.30
C LEU A 174 4.63 2.11 -3.11
N MET A 175 4.69 1.33 -4.18
CA MET A 175 3.57 1.11 -5.08
C MET A 175 3.05 -0.32 -4.95
N PRO A 176 1.72 -0.55 -4.97
CA PRO A 176 1.20 -1.90 -5.11
C PRO A 176 1.74 -2.52 -6.38
N ALA A 177 2.26 -3.75 -6.30
CA ALA A 177 3.00 -4.36 -7.41
C ALA A 177 2.18 -4.41 -8.71
N HIS A 178 0.86 -4.61 -8.61
CA HIS A 178 -0.06 -4.63 -9.76
C HIS A 178 -0.32 -3.26 -10.41
N GLN A 179 0.10 -2.17 -9.77
CA GLN A 179 0.01 -0.79 -10.28
C GLN A 179 1.36 -0.27 -10.77
N SER A 180 2.45 -1.01 -10.54
CA SER A 180 3.80 -0.60 -10.94
C SER A 180 3.92 -0.50 -12.46
N SER A 181 4.71 0.47 -12.94
CA SER A 181 5.00 0.63 -14.38
C SER A 181 5.68 -0.61 -14.99
N THR A 182 6.37 -1.39 -14.18
CA THR A 182 7.06 -2.63 -14.58
C THR A 182 6.17 -3.87 -14.55
N PHE A 183 4.90 -3.74 -14.15
CA PHE A 183 3.99 -4.87 -14.04
C PHE A 183 3.53 -5.35 -15.42
N THR A 184 3.98 -6.54 -15.82
CA THR A 184 3.64 -7.14 -17.12
C THR A 184 2.41 -8.05 -17.07
N GLY A 185 1.85 -8.33 -15.89
CA GLY A 185 0.72 -9.24 -15.70
C GLY A 185 1.06 -10.74 -15.77
N GLU A 186 2.15 -11.11 -16.43
CA GLU A 186 2.61 -12.51 -16.54
C GLU A 186 3.52 -12.91 -15.36
N GLY A 187 3.36 -14.13 -14.84
CA GLY A 187 4.22 -14.66 -13.77
C GLY A 187 4.02 -14.03 -12.38
N GLY A 188 2.84 -13.46 -12.13
CA GLY A 188 2.50 -12.80 -10.86
C GLY A 188 2.73 -13.66 -9.62
N LEU A 189 3.03 -12.99 -8.49
CA LEU A 189 3.29 -13.64 -7.20
C LEU A 189 2.09 -14.51 -6.78
N THR A 190 2.35 -15.78 -6.46
CA THR A 190 1.34 -16.70 -5.94
C THR A 190 1.31 -16.68 -4.42
N LEU A 191 0.20 -17.08 -3.81
CA LEU A 191 0.05 -17.19 -2.36
C LEU A 191 1.10 -18.13 -1.77
N THR A 192 1.31 -19.29 -2.38
CA THR A 192 2.35 -20.26 -1.98
C THR A 192 3.72 -19.60 -1.93
N ARG A 193 4.14 -18.96 -3.04
CA ARG A 193 5.44 -18.30 -3.12
C ARG A 193 5.54 -17.15 -2.12
N PHE A 194 4.48 -16.36 -1.95
CA PHE A 194 4.44 -15.29 -0.97
C PHE A 194 4.67 -15.81 0.46
N ILE A 195 3.98 -16.89 0.86
CA ILE A 195 4.09 -17.45 2.21
C ILE A 195 5.49 -18.02 2.44
N VAL A 196 6.03 -18.75 1.47
CA VAL A 196 7.39 -19.31 1.53
C VAL A 196 8.44 -18.20 1.65
N GLU A 197 8.37 -17.16 0.82
CA GLU A 197 9.30 -16.01 0.89
C GLU A 197 9.15 -15.24 2.21
N ALA A 198 7.92 -15.10 2.73
CA ALA A 198 7.69 -14.47 4.03
C ALA A 198 8.26 -15.32 5.18
N ALA A 199 8.07 -16.64 5.14
CA ALA A 199 8.56 -17.56 6.17
C ALA A 199 10.09 -17.64 6.15
N ALA A 200 10.71 -17.52 4.98
CA ALA A 200 12.15 -17.43 4.81
C ALA A 200 12.74 -16.06 5.25
N GLY A 201 11.90 -15.05 5.52
CA GLY A 201 12.34 -13.69 5.81
C GLY A 201 12.79 -12.90 4.56
N GLU A 202 12.58 -13.44 3.37
CA GLU A 202 12.85 -12.76 2.09
C GLU A 202 11.80 -11.71 1.77
N ARG A 203 10.66 -11.75 2.46
CA ARG A 203 9.57 -10.80 2.36
C ARG A 203 9.16 -10.36 3.75
N ILE A 204 9.11 -9.05 3.97
CA ILE A 204 8.88 -8.46 5.30
C ILE A 204 7.63 -7.59 5.30
N PRO A 205 6.90 -7.53 6.43
CA PRO A 205 5.81 -6.59 6.59
C PRO A 205 6.39 -5.18 6.81
N PHE A 206 5.70 -4.16 6.31
CA PHE A 206 6.02 -2.77 6.61
C PHE A 206 4.78 -2.02 7.11
N GLN A 207 5.04 -0.94 7.82
CA GLN A 207 4.06 0.05 8.21
C GLN A 207 4.59 1.44 7.85
N ARG A 208 3.79 2.24 7.12
CA ARG A 208 4.16 3.61 6.74
C ARG A 208 2.92 4.48 6.60
N GLY A 209 2.87 5.61 7.30
CA GLY A 209 1.75 6.55 7.20
C GLY A 209 0.39 5.92 7.57
N GLY A 210 0.39 4.93 8.47
CA GLY A 210 -0.80 4.17 8.86
C GLY A 210 -1.25 3.11 7.85
N HIS A 211 -0.51 2.93 6.75
CA HIS A 211 -0.72 1.87 5.77
C HIS A 211 0.24 0.71 6.02
N HIS A 212 -0.26 -0.50 5.80
CA HIS A 212 0.52 -1.74 5.90
C HIS A 212 0.58 -2.45 4.56
N GLY A 213 1.62 -3.27 4.39
CA GLY A 213 1.78 -4.16 3.27
C GLY A 213 3.01 -5.03 3.44
N TRP A 214 3.40 -5.69 2.36
CA TRP A 214 4.57 -6.55 2.29
C TRP A 214 5.47 -6.16 1.12
N LEU A 215 6.78 -6.33 1.28
CA LEU A 215 7.75 -6.09 0.21
C LEU A 215 8.97 -7.02 0.34
N PRO A 216 9.74 -7.24 -0.74
CA PRO A 216 10.97 -8.01 -0.67
C PRO A 216 11.99 -7.34 0.27
N ALA A 217 12.57 -8.12 1.19
CA ALA A 217 13.50 -7.65 2.21
C ALA A 217 14.72 -6.94 1.60
N GLN A 218 15.28 -7.47 0.52
CA GLN A 218 16.42 -6.87 -0.17
C GLN A 218 16.12 -5.45 -0.66
N ARG A 219 14.91 -5.21 -1.20
CA ARG A 219 14.50 -3.88 -1.71
C ARG A 219 14.32 -2.89 -0.57
N TRP A 220 13.79 -3.35 0.56
CA TRP A 220 13.66 -2.51 1.74
C TRP A 220 15.01 -2.17 2.36
N GLN A 221 15.90 -3.16 2.45
CA GLN A 221 17.24 -2.98 3.01
C GLN A 221 18.05 -1.98 2.19
N GLN A 222 18.05 -2.10 0.87
CA GLN A 222 18.66 -1.12 -0.04
C GLN A 222 18.11 0.30 0.18
N TYR A 223 16.81 0.42 0.44
CA TYR A 223 16.19 1.71 0.77
C TYR A 223 16.70 2.26 2.10
N LEU A 224 16.73 1.45 3.16
CA LEU A 224 17.21 1.87 4.47
C LEU A 224 18.70 2.25 4.45
N GLU A 225 19.52 1.53 3.70
CA GLU A 225 20.95 1.85 3.53
C GLU A 225 21.16 3.21 2.84
N ALA A 226 20.34 3.52 1.83
CA ALA A 226 20.46 4.77 1.08
C ALA A 226 19.88 6.00 1.81
N ASN A 227 18.93 5.81 2.74
CA ASN A 227 18.16 6.91 3.33
C ASN A 227 18.23 6.99 4.87
N GLY A 228 18.95 6.06 5.49
CA GLY A 228 18.92 5.87 6.94
C GLY A 228 17.70 5.06 7.41
N PRO A 229 17.66 4.73 8.71
CA PRO A 229 16.55 3.97 9.27
C PRO A 229 15.23 4.72 9.07
N ALA A 230 14.17 3.99 8.73
CA ALA A 230 12.83 4.57 8.69
C ALA A 230 12.53 5.16 10.08
N PRO A 231 12.03 6.40 10.18
CA PRO A 231 11.63 6.93 11.47
C PRO A 231 10.58 6.00 12.05
N ASP A 232 10.79 5.55 13.29
CA ASP A 232 9.85 4.71 14.01
C ASP A 232 8.45 5.32 13.89
N ASP A 233 7.47 4.49 13.53
CA ASP A 233 6.07 4.85 13.71
C ASP A 233 5.90 5.06 15.21
N LYS A 234 5.97 6.34 15.63
CA LYS A 234 5.89 6.77 17.03
C LYS A 234 4.90 5.89 17.76
N GLU A 235 5.39 5.19 18.77
CA GLU A 235 4.58 4.43 19.70
C GLU A 235 3.34 5.28 20.02
N PRO A 236 2.11 4.78 19.80
CA PRO A 236 0.93 5.56 20.11
C PRO A 236 1.03 5.89 21.60
N GLN A 237 1.28 7.16 21.92
CA GLN A 237 1.25 7.58 23.31
C GLN A 237 -0.11 7.17 23.86
N PRO A 238 -0.17 6.52 25.03
CA PRO A 238 -1.43 6.16 25.63
C PRO A 238 -2.22 7.44 25.83
N SER A 239 -3.23 7.66 24.98
CA SER A 239 -4.18 8.73 25.20
C SER A 239 -4.94 8.33 26.45
N VAL A 240 -4.49 8.80 27.61
CA VAL A 240 -5.26 8.76 28.84
C VAL A 240 -6.51 9.58 28.55
N ARG A 241 -7.59 8.89 28.18
CA ARG A 241 -8.93 9.49 28.17
C ARG A 241 -9.34 9.63 29.63
N GLN A 242 -8.87 10.68 30.27
CA GLN A 242 -9.54 11.24 31.43
C GLN A 242 -10.77 11.97 30.88
N GLY A 243 -11.93 11.32 30.96
CA GLY A 243 -13.17 11.88 30.45
C GLY A 243 -14.33 10.99 30.87
N ASP A 244 -15.07 11.46 31.87
CA ASP A 244 -16.23 10.84 32.48
C ASP A 244 -17.16 10.18 31.47
N ARG A 245 -17.31 8.86 31.60
CA ARG A 245 -18.40 8.11 31.00
C ARG A 245 -19.65 8.26 31.86
N HIS A 246 -20.31 9.41 31.85
CA HIS A 246 -21.70 9.48 32.27
C HIS A 246 -22.50 10.25 31.22
N ASP A 247 -23.58 9.61 30.79
CA ASP A 247 -24.73 10.16 30.08
C ASP A 247 -24.54 10.69 28.65
N ARG A 248 -24.96 9.85 27.69
CA ARG A 248 -25.83 10.22 26.55
C ARG A 248 -26.19 8.98 25.73
N CYS A 249 -27.06 8.13 26.30
CA CYS A 249 -27.96 7.29 25.53
C CYS A 249 -29.32 7.99 25.49
N THR A 250 -29.54 8.91 24.55
CA THR A 250 -30.89 9.36 24.21
C THR A 250 -31.49 8.38 23.21
N LYS A 251 -32.68 7.86 23.55
CA LYS A 251 -33.39 6.77 22.88
C LYS A 251 -34.03 7.13 21.52
N ASP A 252 -33.78 8.31 20.98
CA ASP A 252 -34.46 8.80 19.77
C ASP A 252 -33.46 9.13 18.65
N ARG A 253 -32.92 8.09 18.00
CA ARG A 253 -32.23 8.25 16.72
C ARG A 253 -33.18 7.81 15.60
N PRO A 254 -33.68 8.72 14.74
CA PRO A 254 -34.49 8.32 13.60
C PRO A 254 -33.67 7.44 12.66
N ALA A 255 -34.30 6.40 12.12
CA ALA A 255 -33.70 5.49 11.15
C ALA A 255 -33.26 6.28 9.91
N SER A 256 -31.96 6.57 9.81
CA SER A 256 -31.41 7.23 8.64
C SER A 256 -31.35 6.22 7.49
N GLN A 257 -32.35 6.27 6.61
CA GLN A 257 -32.30 5.65 5.28
C GLN A 257 -31.32 6.44 4.40
N VAL A 258 -30.02 6.36 4.71
CA VAL A 258 -28.98 6.80 3.77
C VAL A 258 -28.59 5.56 2.99
N ARG A 259 -29.12 5.47 1.77
CA ARG A 259 -28.57 4.59 0.73
C ARG A 259 -27.11 5.04 0.57
N ALA A 260 -26.18 4.29 1.14
CA ALA A 260 -24.76 4.58 0.98
C ALA A 260 -24.46 4.53 -0.51
N GLU A 261 -23.93 5.62 -1.05
CA GLU A 261 -23.33 5.65 -2.38
C GLU A 261 -22.32 4.49 -2.51
N PRO A 262 -22.08 3.97 -3.73
CA PRO A 262 -21.08 2.94 -3.94
C PRO A 262 -19.76 3.41 -3.32
N LYS A 263 -19.33 2.75 -2.24
CA LYS A 263 -18.03 3.05 -1.64
C LYS A 263 -16.99 2.83 -2.73
N GLN A 264 -16.18 3.85 -3.00
CA GLN A 264 -14.98 3.68 -3.84
C GLN A 264 -14.21 2.47 -3.33
N ARG A 265 -13.82 1.58 -4.26
CA ARG A 265 -13.14 0.35 -3.91
C ARG A 265 -11.90 0.66 -3.08
N ARG A 266 -11.73 -0.01 -1.93
CA ARG A 266 -10.59 0.22 -1.02
C ARG A 266 -9.38 -0.55 -1.54
N GLY A 267 -8.82 -0.13 -2.67
CA GLY A 267 -7.53 -0.65 -3.15
C GLY A 267 -6.35 -0.03 -2.40
N SER A 268 -5.21 -0.73 -2.38
CA SER A 268 -3.96 -0.10 -1.96
C SER A 268 -3.68 1.17 -2.77
N ARG A 269 -3.19 2.20 -2.09
CA ARG A 269 -2.69 3.43 -2.70
C ARG A 269 -1.17 3.42 -2.66
N ALA A 270 -0.55 4.10 -3.64
CA ALA A 270 0.87 4.40 -3.57
C ALA A 270 1.17 5.26 -2.33
N ILE A 271 2.28 4.97 -1.66
CA ILE A 271 2.75 5.70 -0.48
C ILE A 271 4.02 6.45 -0.86
N VAL A 272 3.98 7.78 -0.79
CA VAL A 272 5.16 8.61 -1.07
C VAL A 272 6.17 8.47 0.07
N LEU A 273 7.38 8.09 -0.28
CA LEU A 273 8.53 8.08 0.64
C LEU A 273 9.31 9.38 0.54
N GLU A 274 9.53 9.86 -0.67
CA GLU A 274 10.30 11.05 -0.96
C GLU A 274 9.76 11.75 -2.21
N SER A 275 9.74 13.08 -2.18
CA SER A 275 9.48 13.93 -3.33
C SER A 275 10.52 15.02 -3.39
N ARG A 276 11.18 15.15 -4.54
CA ARG A 276 12.06 16.26 -4.84
C ARG A 276 11.37 17.10 -5.91
N PRO A 277 11.15 18.39 -5.67
CA PRO A 277 10.61 19.26 -6.71
C PRO A 277 11.53 19.18 -7.92
N ARG A 278 10.97 19.40 -9.10
CA ARG A 278 11.79 19.65 -10.29
C ARG A 278 12.76 20.76 -9.91
N GLU A 279 14.06 20.50 -9.96
CA GLU A 279 15.03 21.59 -9.91
C GLU A 279 14.61 22.55 -11.01
N THR A 280 14.17 23.73 -10.58
CA THR A 280 14.09 24.86 -11.50
C THR A 280 15.54 25.05 -11.87
N GLU A 281 15.91 24.54 -13.05
CA GLU A 281 17.16 24.89 -13.70
C GLU A 281 17.14 26.41 -13.70
N ALA A 282 17.83 27.01 -12.72
CA ALA A 282 17.86 28.46 -12.54
C ALA A 282 18.24 28.97 -13.91
N ALA A 283 17.31 29.68 -14.57
CA ALA A 283 17.42 30.04 -15.98
C ALA A 283 18.85 30.48 -16.21
N ARG A 284 19.65 29.64 -16.89
CA ARG A 284 21.09 29.90 -17.03
C ARG A 284 21.17 31.26 -17.66
N VAL A 285 21.51 32.29 -16.87
CA VAL A 285 21.63 33.64 -17.39
C VAL A 285 22.74 33.52 -18.42
N PRO A 286 22.44 33.67 -19.71
CA PRO A 286 23.45 33.45 -20.71
C PRO A 286 24.53 34.48 -20.46
N VAL A 287 25.75 33.99 -20.29
CA VAL A 287 26.92 34.80 -20.04
C VAL A 287 27.69 35.00 -21.34
N ASP A 288 28.35 36.13 -21.47
CA ASP A 288 29.25 36.38 -22.60
C ASP A 288 30.57 35.59 -22.46
N ALA A 289 31.48 35.78 -23.42
CA ALA A 289 32.79 35.13 -23.41
C ALA A 289 33.68 35.49 -22.20
N SER A 290 33.33 36.53 -21.44
CA SER A 290 34.01 36.95 -20.21
C SER A 290 33.34 36.45 -18.93
N GLY A 291 32.22 35.72 -19.06
CA GLY A 291 31.45 35.21 -17.93
C GLY A 291 30.49 36.23 -17.31
N GLN A 292 30.29 37.40 -17.94
CA GLN A 292 29.33 38.39 -17.48
C GLN A 292 27.93 38.10 -18.03
N ALA A 293 26.90 38.32 -17.21
CA ALA A 293 25.51 38.15 -17.62
C ALA A 293 25.17 39.04 -18.83
N ILE A 294 24.67 38.43 -19.90
CA ILE A 294 24.23 39.17 -21.08
C ILE A 294 22.93 39.90 -20.72
N PRO A 295 22.90 41.25 -20.82
CA PRO A 295 21.71 42.01 -20.49
C PRO A 295 20.56 41.71 -21.47
N LEU A 296 19.34 41.80 -20.95
CA LEU A 296 18.13 41.60 -21.75
C LEU A 296 17.92 42.77 -22.72
N CYS A 297 17.32 42.47 -23.86
CA CYS A 297 16.95 43.45 -24.87
C CYS A 297 16.03 44.53 -24.27
N ARG A 298 16.39 45.81 -24.44
CA ARG A 298 15.68 46.97 -23.87
C ARG A 298 14.21 47.08 -24.30
N PHE A 299 13.85 46.47 -25.43
CA PHE A 299 12.48 46.44 -25.95
C PHE A 299 11.60 45.36 -25.29
N GLY A 300 12.08 44.70 -24.23
CA GLY A 300 11.25 43.83 -23.40
C GLY A 300 10.88 42.47 -24.03
N CYS A 301 11.60 42.01 -25.07
CA CYS A 301 11.31 40.73 -25.72
C CYS A 301 11.70 39.49 -24.87
N GLY A 302 12.28 39.70 -23.69
CA GLY A 302 12.70 38.63 -22.77
C GLY A 302 13.93 37.83 -23.23
N GLN A 303 14.55 38.19 -24.34
CA GLN A 303 15.75 37.53 -24.86
C GLN A 303 17.03 38.36 -24.60
N PRO A 304 18.19 37.72 -24.35
CA PRO A 304 19.47 38.40 -24.17
C PRO A 304 19.92 39.06 -25.48
N ALA A 305 20.44 40.28 -25.41
CA ALA A 305 20.99 40.96 -26.58
C ALA A 305 22.51 40.85 -26.58
N SER A 306 23.04 40.06 -27.51
CA SER A 306 24.48 39.80 -27.66
C SER A 306 25.24 40.92 -28.37
N LEU A 307 24.56 41.95 -28.87
CA LEU A 307 25.19 43.09 -29.55
C LEU A 307 24.64 44.43 -29.00
N PRO A 308 25.51 45.42 -28.76
CA PRO A 308 25.07 46.78 -28.43
C PRO A 308 24.45 47.46 -29.65
N GLY A 309 23.30 48.09 -29.45
CA GLY A 309 22.67 48.97 -30.43
C GLY A 309 23.44 50.28 -30.65
N PRO A 310 22.94 51.17 -31.53
CA PRO A 310 23.62 52.43 -31.87
C PRO A 310 23.85 53.36 -30.67
N GLU A 311 23.02 53.24 -29.63
CA GLU A 311 23.10 54.02 -28.39
C GLU A 311 23.92 53.30 -27.30
N GLY A 312 24.59 52.18 -27.64
CA GLY A 312 25.30 51.34 -26.68
C GLY A 312 24.39 50.51 -25.77
N LEU A 313 23.07 50.53 -26.00
CA LEU A 313 22.10 49.78 -25.23
C LEU A 313 21.86 48.38 -25.82
N PRO A 314 21.60 47.37 -24.98
CA PRO A 314 21.36 46.00 -25.44
C PRO A 314 20.03 45.90 -26.18
N GLU A 315 20.07 45.59 -27.48
CA GLU A 315 18.88 45.46 -28.30
C GLU A 315 19.06 44.46 -29.46
N HIS A 316 17.94 43.90 -29.94
CA HIS A 316 17.93 43.15 -31.20
C HIS A 316 17.55 44.08 -32.35
N PHE A 317 18.25 43.96 -33.48
CA PHE A 317 17.91 44.69 -34.71
C PHE A 317 16.44 44.52 -35.12
N SER A 318 15.91 43.29 -34.97
CA SER A 318 14.51 42.97 -35.27
C SER A 318 13.51 43.62 -34.31
N CYS A 319 13.85 43.77 -33.02
CA CYS A 319 13.00 44.43 -32.03
C CYS A 319 12.94 45.95 -32.26
N ARG A 320 14.09 46.56 -32.56
CA ARG A 320 14.17 47.98 -32.90
C ARG A 320 13.31 48.31 -34.12
N ARG A 321 13.46 47.53 -35.19
CA ARG A 321 12.68 47.69 -36.42
C ARG A 321 11.17 47.59 -36.25
N LYS A 322 10.69 46.86 -35.22
CA LYS A 322 9.27 46.77 -34.88
C LYS A 322 8.76 47.95 -34.06
N HIS A 323 9.65 48.62 -33.32
CA HIS A 323 9.32 49.79 -32.52
C HIS A 323 9.38 51.09 -33.32
N GLU A 324 10.19 51.12 -34.38
CA GLU A 324 10.34 52.27 -35.30
C GLU A 324 9.35 52.26 -36.48
N ALA A 325 8.55 51.18 -36.62
CA ALA A 325 7.51 51.02 -37.64
C ALA A 325 6.12 51.26 -37.05
#